data_AF-A0A8J4XUS2-F1
#
_entry.id   AF-A0A8J4XUS2-F1
#
_cell.length_a   1.000
_cell.length_b   1.000
_cell.length_c   1.000
_cell.angle_alpha   90.00
_cell.angle_beta   90.00
_cell.angle_gamma   90.00
#
_symmetry.space_group_name_H-M   'P 1'
#
loop_
_entity.id
_entity.type
_entity.pdbx_description
1 polymer ?
#
loop_
_entity_poly.entity_id
_entity_poly.type
_entity_poly.pdbx_seq_one_letter_code
_entity_poly.pdbx_strand_id
1 'polypeptide(L)'
;MGLNCHMMSKPKKFQKRIECEVLIDDVEKLEKKGDVTIDPAFKQEIIAEASKTRGNYRSSIVERKHIDAAKELTSDPDITIRRADKAAAYVIINTSEYLNKIDDILSDTTKFAKINKDPTEALKLKINKLINKNNILPTPPSNLGSSLVNFFELPRQYQDTQAGQ
;
A
#
# COMPACT_ATOMS: atom_id res chain seq x y z
N MET A 1 -18.18 17.90 -5.16
CA MET A 1 -17.47 18.83 -4.24
C MET A 1 -16.55 18.02 -3.34
N GLY A 2 -15.32 17.75 -3.77
CA GLY A 2 -14.35 17.01 -2.94
C GLY A 2 -13.67 17.97 -1.98
N LEU A 3 -13.80 17.73 -0.67
CA LEU A 3 -13.04 18.47 0.34
C LEU A 3 -11.58 18.03 0.25
N ASN A 4 -10.81 18.66 -0.64
CA ASN A 4 -9.35 18.65 -0.61
C ASN A 4 -8.89 19.50 0.57
N CYS A 5 -9.17 19.06 1.80
CA CYS A 5 -8.46 19.58 2.95
C CYS A 5 -7.03 19.05 2.83
N HIS A 6 -6.10 19.90 2.35
CA HIS A 6 -4.68 19.60 2.33
C HIS A 6 -4.17 19.48 3.77
N MET A 7 -4.40 18.32 4.38
CA MET A 7 -3.73 17.89 5.59
C MET A 7 -2.30 17.53 5.19
N MET A 8 -1.40 18.51 5.20
CA MET A 8 0.02 18.19 5.12
C MET A 8 0.37 17.41 6.39
N SER A 9 0.66 16.11 6.23
CA SER A 9 1.17 15.32 7.34
C SER A 9 2.54 15.86 7.74
N LYS A 10 2.83 15.83 9.04
CA LYS A 10 4.16 16.22 9.50
C LYS A 10 5.19 15.26 8.86
N PRO A 11 6.24 15.78 8.21
CA PRO A 11 7.26 14.94 7.61
C PRO A 11 7.91 14.10 8.70
N LYS A 12 8.05 12.79 8.44
CA LYS A 12 8.76 11.89 9.34
C LYS A 12 10.24 12.23 9.24
N LYS A 13 10.80 12.83 10.30
CA LYS A 13 12.20 13.31 10.33
C LYS A 13 13.20 12.23 9.93
N PHE A 14 13.01 11.00 10.41
CA PHE A 14 13.86 9.87 10.10
C PHE A 14 13.83 9.50 8.61
N GLN A 15 12.63 9.41 8.04
CA GLN A 15 12.46 9.08 6.63
C GLN A 15 13.05 10.15 5.72
N LYS A 16 12.79 11.43 6.02
CA LYS A 16 13.37 12.57 5.31
C LYS A 16 14.91 12.54 5.36
N ARG A 17 15.49 12.16 6.49
CA ARG A 17 16.94 12.03 6.65
C ARG A 17 17.49 10.90 5.78
N ILE A 18 16.86 9.72 5.79
CA ILE A 18 17.26 8.59 4.92
C ILE A 18 17.18 8.99 3.46
N GLU A 19 16.10 9.63 3.03
CA GLU A 19 15.94 10.07 1.65
C GLU A 19 17.08 11.03 1.24
N CYS A 20 17.47 11.96 2.13
CA CYS A 20 18.63 12.82 1.89
C CYS A 20 19.97 12.07 1.89
N GLU A 21 20.14 11.05 2.73
CA GLU A 21 21.35 10.20 2.74
C GLU A 21 21.49 9.41 1.43
N VAL A 22 20.39 8.79 0.97
CA VAL A 22 20.34 8.10 -0.34
C VAL A 22 20.68 9.05 -1.49
N LEU A 23 20.11 10.27 -1.47
CA LEU A 23 20.41 11.28 -2.48
C LEU A 23 21.89 11.69 -2.48
N ILE A 24 22.51 11.83 -1.30
CA ILE A 24 23.94 12.13 -1.21
C ILE A 24 24.76 11.01 -1.86
N ASP A 25 24.47 9.76 -1.52
CA ASP A 25 25.17 8.59 -2.09
C ASP A 25 25.05 8.52 -3.61
N ASP A 26 23.86 8.83 -4.15
CA ASP A 26 23.63 8.79 -5.59
C ASP A 26 24.36 9.91 -6.33
N VAL A 27 24.39 11.12 -5.76
CA VAL A 27 25.14 12.24 -6.36
C VAL A 27 26.65 11.97 -6.31
N GLU A 28 27.17 11.35 -5.24
CA GLU A 28 28.57 10.91 -5.18
C GLU A 28 28.91 9.84 -6.23
N LYS A 29 27.99 8.92 -6.53
CA LYS A 29 28.19 7.94 -7.62
C LYS A 29 28.26 8.62 -8.99
N LEU A 30 27.48 9.69 -9.21
CA LEU A 30 27.49 10.46 -10.46
C LEU A 30 28.77 11.30 -10.61
N GLU A 31 29.28 11.86 -9.51
CA GLU A 31 30.59 12.54 -9.52
C GLU A 31 31.72 11.58 -9.87
N LYS A 32 31.72 10.37 -9.28
CA LYS A 32 32.72 9.33 -9.61
C LYS A 32 32.68 8.90 -11.08
N LYS A 33 31.52 9.01 -11.73
CA LYS A 33 31.36 8.75 -13.16
C LYS A 33 31.80 9.92 -14.05
N GLY A 34 31.99 11.11 -13.47
CA GLY A 34 32.38 12.32 -14.19
C GLY A 34 31.21 13.10 -14.80
N ASP A 35 29.97 12.74 -14.46
CA ASP A 35 28.76 13.36 -15.04
C ASP A 35 28.40 14.70 -14.35
N VAL A 36 28.88 14.91 -13.11
CA VAL A 36 28.54 16.07 -12.28
C VAL A 36 29.76 16.50 -11.45
N THR A 37 29.90 17.81 -11.21
CA THR A 37 30.89 18.37 -10.28
C THR A 37 30.20 18.80 -9.00
N ILE A 38 30.65 18.34 -7.83
CA ILE A 38 30.03 18.65 -6.54
C ILE A 38 30.82 19.75 -5.82
N ASP A 39 30.09 20.73 -5.28
CA ASP A 39 30.66 21.73 -4.35
C ASP A 39 30.98 21.04 -2.99
N PRO A 40 32.18 21.24 -2.40
CA PRO A 40 32.49 20.80 -1.04
C PRO A 40 31.43 21.10 0.02
N ALA A 41 30.65 22.18 -0.15
CA ALA A 41 29.57 22.56 0.77
C ALA A 41 28.26 21.77 0.58
N PHE A 42 28.06 21.10 -0.56
CA PHE A 42 26.80 20.44 -0.94
C PHE A 42 26.25 19.50 0.13
N LYS A 43 27.10 18.66 0.72
CA LYS A 43 26.70 17.74 1.79
C LYS A 43 26.12 18.48 3.00
N GLN A 44 26.75 19.58 3.38
CA GLN A 44 26.33 20.38 4.53
C GLN A 44 25.00 21.08 4.24
N GLU A 45 24.79 21.54 3.00
CA GLU A 45 23.54 22.15 2.56
C GLU A 45 22.38 21.15 2.56
N ILE A 46 22.59 19.93 2.05
CA ILE A 46 21.57 18.87 2.06
C ILE A 46 21.21 18.48 3.49
N ILE A 47 22.20 18.34 4.38
CA ILE A 47 21.95 18.05 5.81
C ILE A 47 21.17 19.19 6.47
N ALA A 48 21.55 20.45 6.20
CA ALA A 48 20.84 21.62 6.70
C ALA A 48 19.40 21.64 6.17
N GLU A 49 19.17 21.34 4.89
CA GLU A 49 17.84 21.29 4.30
C GLU A 49 17.00 20.12 4.83
N ALA A 50 17.62 18.96 5.08
CA ALA A 50 17.00 17.81 5.72
C ALA A 50 16.48 18.16 7.12
N SER A 51 17.21 18.98 7.86
CA SER A 51 16.84 19.42 9.21
C SER A 51 15.65 20.41 9.25
N LYS A 52 15.42 21.16 8.16
CA LYS A 52 14.35 22.16 8.09
C LYS A 52 12.97 21.51 8.06
N THR A 53 12.03 22.03 8.84
CA THR A 53 10.61 21.67 8.75
C THR A 53 9.84 22.86 8.19
N ARG A 54 9.45 22.75 6.92
CA ARG A 54 8.71 23.81 6.21
C ARG A 54 7.23 23.48 6.17
N GLY A 55 6.38 24.42 6.59
CA GLY A 55 4.92 24.33 6.47
C GLY A 55 4.18 24.36 7.81
N ASN A 56 2.92 24.83 7.76
CA ASN A 56 2.00 24.75 8.89
C ASN A 56 1.18 23.46 8.77
N TYR A 57 1.49 22.48 9.62
CA TYR A 57 0.82 21.16 9.64
C TYR A 57 -0.46 21.15 10.49
N ARG A 58 -0.99 22.32 10.84
CA ARG A 58 -2.30 22.46 11.48
C ARG A 58 -3.32 22.82 10.41
N SER A 59 -4.33 21.99 10.26
CA SER A 59 -5.51 22.36 9.47
C SER A 59 -6.27 23.49 10.17
N SER A 60 -6.71 24.49 9.43
CA SER A 60 -7.67 25.48 9.93
C SER A 60 -9.06 24.91 10.16
N ILE A 61 -9.37 23.77 9.53
CA ILE A 61 -10.70 23.14 9.54
C ILE A 61 -10.82 22.09 10.67
N VAL A 62 -9.79 21.30 10.92
CA VAL A 62 -9.81 20.28 12.00
C VAL A 62 -9.17 20.86 13.26
N GLU A 63 -10.01 21.19 14.22
CA GLU A 63 -9.61 21.62 15.56
C GLU A 63 -9.36 20.42 16.49
N ARG A 64 -8.72 20.67 17.64
CA ARG A 64 -8.48 19.62 18.67
C ARG A 64 -9.76 18.95 19.13
N LYS A 65 -10.83 19.71 19.34
CA LYS A 65 -12.15 19.18 19.73
C LYS A 65 -12.69 18.13 18.76
N HIS A 66 -12.44 18.30 17.45
CA HIS A 66 -12.85 17.32 16.44
C HIS A 66 -12.02 16.04 16.54
N ILE A 67 -10.72 16.16 16.80
CA ILE A 67 -9.82 15.01 16.99
C ILE A 67 -10.21 14.24 18.24
N ASP A 68 -10.51 14.94 19.33
CA ASP A 68 -10.85 14.29 20.60
C ASP A 68 -12.23 13.61 20.53
N ALA A 69 -13.22 14.25 19.91
CA ALA A 69 -14.50 13.62 19.62
C ALA A 69 -14.36 12.39 18.70
N ALA A 70 -13.47 12.44 17.69
CA ALA A 70 -13.21 11.29 16.84
C ALA A 70 -12.54 10.13 17.59
N LYS A 71 -11.65 10.41 18.55
CA LYS A 71 -11.05 9.38 19.41
C LYS A 71 -12.09 8.76 20.33
N GLU A 72 -12.94 9.57 20.94
CA GLU A 72 -14.02 9.11 21.80
C GLU A 72 -14.96 8.19 21.01
N LEU A 73 -15.38 8.61 19.82
CA LEU A 73 -16.21 7.80 18.93
C LEU A 73 -15.54 6.48 18.51
N THR A 74 -14.21 6.46 18.35
CA THR A 74 -13.46 5.24 18.01
C THR A 74 -13.24 4.33 19.22
N SER A 75 -13.32 4.88 20.44
CA SER A 75 -13.14 4.12 21.68
C SER A 75 -14.41 3.39 22.14
N ASP A 76 -15.57 3.77 21.59
CA ASP A 76 -16.85 3.13 21.88
C ASP A 76 -16.92 1.73 21.24
N PRO A 77 -17.03 0.64 22.02
CA PRO A 77 -17.12 -0.73 21.49
C PRO A 77 -18.45 -1.02 20.78
N ASP A 78 -19.51 -0.25 21.05
CA ASP A 78 -20.84 -0.46 20.49
C ASP A 78 -20.96 0.09 19.07
N ILE A 79 -19.93 0.81 18.58
CA ILE A 79 -19.91 1.45 17.26
C ILE A 79 -18.80 0.85 16.41
N THR A 80 -19.17 0.40 15.21
CA THR A 80 -18.22 -0.06 14.19
C THR A 80 -18.08 1.00 13.10
N ILE A 81 -16.84 1.45 12.88
CA ILE A 81 -16.49 2.42 11.84
C ILE A 81 -15.65 1.73 10.77
N ARG A 82 -16.10 1.76 9.51
CA ARG A 82 -15.36 1.17 8.37
C ARG A 82 -15.32 2.11 7.17
N ARG A 83 -14.24 2.02 6.39
CA ARG A 83 -14.16 2.72 5.11
C ARG A 83 -15.11 2.06 4.10
N ALA A 84 -15.86 2.86 3.36
CA ALA A 84 -16.67 2.35 2.27
C ALA A 84 -15.79 1.82 1.14
N ASP A 85 -16.21 0.74 0.51
CA ASP A 85 -15.47 0.08 -0.59
C ASP A 85 -15.42 0.96 -1.86
N LYS A 86 -16.55 1.58 -2.21
CA LYS A 86 -16.72 2.31 -3.48
C LYS A 86 -16.65 3.83 -3.37
N ALA A 87 -16.49 4.37 -2.17
CA ALA A 87 -16.50 5.82 -1.94
C ALA A 87 -15.42 6.23 -0.94
N ALA A 88 -14.94 7.46 -1.07
CA ALA A 88 -14.10 8.10 -0.05
C ALA A 88 -14.95 8.55 1.16
N ALA A 89 -15.72 7.62 1.72
CA ALA A 89 -16.62 7.82 2.83
C ALA A 89 -16.38 6.76 3.91
N TYR A 90 -16.88 7.04 5.10
CA TYR A 90 -16.89 6.10 6.22
C TYR A 90 -18.34 5.72 6.53
N VAL A 91 -18.54 4.44 6.84
CA VAL A 91 -19.79 3.89 7.34
C VAL A 91 -19.65 3.75 8.85
N ILE A 92 -20.62 4.30 9.57
CA ILE A 92 -20.73 4.22 11.02
C ILE A 92 -22.03 3.48 11.30
N ILE A 93 -21.94 2.38 12.05
CA ILE A 93 -23.09 1.51 12.35
C ILE A 93 -22.89 0.91 13.74
N ASN A 94 -23.98 0.59 14.43
CA ASN A 94 -23.91 -0.15 15.68
C ASN A 94 -23.30 -1.53 15.45
N THR A 95 -22.42 -1.97 16.34
CA THR A 95 -21.71 -3.25 16.25
C THR A 95 -22.69 -4.43 16.24
N SER A 96 -23.74 -4.38 17.06
CA SER A 96 -24.79 -5.42 17.08
C SER A 96 -25.56 -5.51 15.76
N GLU A 97 -25.98 -4.36 15.21
CA GLU A 97 -26.67 -4.29 13.92
C GLU A 97 -25.77 -4.76 12.77
N TYR A 98 -24.48 -4.40 12.82
CA TYR A 98 -23.49 -4.86 11.86
C TYR A 98 -23.36 -6.38 11.87
N LEU A 99 -23.23 -6.99 13.06
CA LEU A 99 -23.13 -8.45 13.19
C LEU A 99 -24.39 -9.14 12.68
N ASN A 100 -25.58 -8.66 13.07
CA ASN A 100 -26.84 -9.22 12.58
C ASN A 100 -26.94 -9.18 11.06
N LYS A 101 -26.58 -8.06 10.43
CA LYS A 101 -26.58 -7.95 8.96
C LYS A 101 -25.59 -8.91 8.30
N ILE A 102 -24.42 -9.11 8.90
CA ILE A 102 -23.44 -10.07 8.39
C ILE A 102 -24.00 -11.49 8.49
N ASP A 103 -24.58 -11.86 9.63
CA ASP A 103 -25.17 -13.18 9.84
C ASP A 103 -26.35 -13.41 8.90
N ASP A 104 -27.22 -12.42 8.71
CA ASP A 104 -28.33 -12.46 7.75
C ASP A 104 -27.84 -12.71 6.32
N ILE A 105 -26.79 -11.99 5.88
CA ILE A 105 -26.21 -12.17 4.54
C ILE A 105 -25.58 -13.56 4.41
N LEU A 106 -24.80 -14.00 5.40
CA LEU A 106 -24.10 -15.28 5.37
C LEU A 106 -25.03 -16.49 5.54
N SER A 107 -26.24 -16.27 6.09
CA SER A 107 -27.27 -17.31 6.20
C SER A 107 -27.87 -17.71 4.84
N ASP A 108 -27.69 -16.89 3.79
CA ASP A 108 -28.16 -17.18 2.44
C ASP A 108 -27.31 -18.29 1.79
N THR A 109 -27.73 -19.52 2.02
CA THR A 109 -27.11 -20.74 1.47
C THR A 109 -27.23 -20.87 -0.05
N THR A 110 -28.06 -20.04 -0.71
CA THR A 110 -28.15 -20.02 -2.18
C THR A 110 -26.95 -19.33 -2.81
N LYS A 111 -26.30 -18.42 -2.07
CA LYS A 111 -25.15 -17.64 -2.55
C LYS A 111 -23.85 -17.99 -1.83
N PHE A 112 -23.93 -18.30 -0.54
CA PHE A 112 -22.77 -18.53 0.31
C PHE A 112 -22.71 -19.98 0.77
N ALA A 113 -21.52 -20.57 0.69
CA ALA A 113 -21.25 -21.91 1.18
C ALA A 113 -20.07 -21.87 2.16
N LYS A 114 -20.20 -22.58 3.28
CA LYS A 114 -19.12 -22.67 4.27
C LYS A 114 -17.97 -23.51 3.71
N ILE A 115 -16.80 -22.90 3.61
CA ILE A 115 -15.57 -23.57 3.16
C ILE A 115 -14.81 -24.13 4.36
N ASN A 116 -14.37 -25.38 4.27
CA ASN A 116 -13.57 -26.05 5.32
C ASN A 116 -12.05 -25.89 5.10
N LYS A 117 -11.64 -25.62 3.86
CA LYS A 117 -10.25 -25.45 3.45
C LYS A 117 -10.19 -24.41 2.34
N ASP A 118 -9.11 -23.64 2.29
CA ASP A 118 -8.87 -22.67 1.23
C ASP A 118 -8.89 -23.37 -0.15
N PRO A 119 -9.85 -23.04 -1.04
CA PRO A 119 -9.98 -23.67 -2.34
C PRO A 119 -9.01 -23.11 -3.38
N THR A 120 -8.23 -22.06 -3.06
CA THR A 120 -7.41 -21.31 -4.03
C THR A 120 -6.46 -22.22 -4.82
N GLU A 121 -5.73 -23.10 -4.15
CA GLU A 121 -4.79 -24.03 -4.82
C GLU A 121 -5.51 -25.05 -5.69
N ALA A 122 -6.64 -25.58 -5.22
CA ALA A 122 -7.45 -26.51 -6.00
C ALA A 122 -8.04 -25.83 -7.25
N LEU A 123 -8.42 -24.56 -7.14
CA LEU A 123 -8.96 -23.77 -8.25
C LEU A 123 -7.88 -23.44 -9.28
N LYS A 124 -6.67 -23.03 -8.84
CA LYS A 124 -5.50 -22.80 -9.71
C LYS A 124 -5.18 -24.04 -10.54
N LEU A 125 -5.14 -25.22 -9.91
CA LEU A 125 -4.89 -26.48 -10.61
C LEU A 125 -5.97 -26.80 -11.65
N LYS A 126 -7.26 -26.55 -11.34
CA LYS A 126 -8.36 -26.75 -12.29
C LYS A 126 -8.26 -25.80 -13.48
N ILE A 127 -7.99 -24.52 -13.23
CA ILE A 127 -7.82 -23.50 -14.27
C ILE A 127 -6.66 -23.87 -15.19
N ASN A 128 -5.49 -24.20 -14.65
CA ASN A 128 -4.33 -24.61 -15.43
C ASN A 128 -4.61 -25.86 -16.27
N LYS A 129 -5.35 -26.85 -15.72
CA LYS A 129 -5.78 -28.03 -16.47
C LYS A 129 -6.72 -27.67 -17.63
N LEU A 130 -7.67 -26.75 -17.44
CA LEU A 130 -8.58 -26.30 -18.50
C LEU A 130 -7.84 -25.52 -19.60
N ILE A 131 -6.92 -24.64 -19.22
CA ILE A 131 -6.07 -23.90 -20.15
C ILE A 131 -5.25 -24.88 -20.99
N ASN A 132 -4.58 -25.85 -20.35
CA ASN A 132 -3.76 -26.84 -21.04
C ASN A 132 -4.57 -27.80 -21.93
N LYS A 133 -5.84 -28.05 -21.59
CA LYS A 133 -6.73 -28.88 -22.42
C LYS A 133 -7.20 -28.16 -23.68
N ASN A 134 -7.35 -26.84 -23.62
CA ASN A 134 -7.87 -26.03 -24.73
C ASN A 134 -6.76 -25.35 -25.55
N ASN A 135 -5.55 -25.19 -25.00
CA ASN A 135 -4.39 -24.72 -25.75
C ASN A 135 -3.82 -25.88 -26.58
N ILE A 136 -4.05 -25.84 -27.90
CA ILE A 136 -3.41 -26.72 -28.91
C ILE A 136 -1.98 -26.22 -29.20
N LEU A 137 -1.21 -25.86 -28.17
CA LEU A 137 0.20 -25.47 -28.33
C LEU A 137 1.06 -26.45 -27.55
N PRO A 138 2.17 -26.94 -28.15
CA PRO A 138 3.00 -27.96 -27.55
C PRO A 138 3.55 -27.43 -26.22
N THR A 139 3.37 -28.21 -25.16
CA THR A 139 4.04 -27.94 -23.90
C THR A 139 5.56 -27.99 -24.16
N PRO A 140 6.33 -26.95 -23.80
CA PRO A 140 7.79 -27.06 -23.84
C PRO A 140 8.22 -28.16 -22.84
N PRO A 141 9.29 -28.92 -23.18
CA PRO A 141 9.69 -30.10 -22.42
C PRO A 141 9.98 -29.76 -20.96
N SER A 142 9.64 -30.72 -20.10
CA SER A 142 9.64 -30.72 -18.63
C SER A 142 11.01 -30.59 -17.96
N ASN A 143 11.94 -29.81 -18.54
CA ASN A 143 13.29 -29.59 -18.03
C ASN A 143 13.64 -28.10 -18.04
N LEU A 144 12.83 -27.26 -17.40
CA LEU A 144 13.30 -25.98 -16.87
C LEU A 144 12.74 -25.81 -15.47
N GLY A 145 13.63 -25.77 -14.49
CA GLY A 145 13.31 -25.65 -13.08
C GLY A 145 12.46 -24.41 -12.78
N SER A 146 11.45 -24.63 -11.94
CA SER A 146 10.88 -23.69 -10.96
C SER A 146 11.01 -22.19 -11.23
N SER A 147 10.67 -21.72 -12.42
CA SER A 147 10.50 -20.31 -12.70
C SER A 147 9.50 -20.16 -13.83
N LEU A 148 8.54 -19.25 -13.63
CA LEU A 148 7.49 -18.84 -14.58
C LEU A 148 6.20 -19.66 -14.59
N VAL A 149 5.36 -19.43 -13.57
CA VAL A 149 3.95 -19.07 -13.81
C VAL A 149 3.51 -17.97 -12.83
N ASN A 150 4.16 -16.81 -12.85
CA ASN A 150 3.60 -15.56 -12.30
C ASN A 150 2.96 -14.76 -13.44
N PHE A 151 1.89 -15.30 -14.04
CA PHE A 151 1.18 -14.62 -15.13
C PHE A 151 -0.06 -13.83 -14.65
N PHE A 152 -0.25 -13.70 -13.34
CA PHE A 152 -1.28 -12.84 -12.72
C PHE A 152 -0.68 -11.96 -11.61
N GLU A 153 0.34 -11.17 -11.95
CA GLU A 153 0.74 -10.01 -11.15
C GLU A 153 0.58 -8.74 -12.00
N LEU A 154 -0.61 -8.13 -11.91
CA LEU A 154 -0.81 -6.73 -12.30
C LEU A 154 0.00 -5.80 -11.36
N PRO A 155 0.41 -4.62 -11.83
CA PRO A 155 1.71 -4.04 -11.52
C PRO A 155 1.77 -3.41 -10.13
N ARG A 156 2.83 -3.72 -9.37
CA ARG A 156 3.28 -2.89 -8.26
C ARG A 156 4.76 -2.53 -8.44
N GLN A 157 4.94 -1.27 -8.84
CA GLN A 157 5.97 -0.31 -8.44
C GLN A 157 7.45 -0.75 -8.49
N TYR A 158 8.14 -0.14 -9.47
CA TYR A 158 9.49 0.43 -9.45
C TYR A 158 10.26 0.36 -8.08
N GLN A 159 11.42 -0.31 -8.06
CA GLN A 159 12.75 0.34 -7.85
C GLN A 159 13.92 -0.66 -8.08
N ASP A 160 14.85 -0.17 -8.91
CA ASP A 160 16.30 -0.32 -9.02
C ASP A 160 17.07 -1.64 -9.29
N THR A 161 17.89 -1.49 -10.33
CA THR A 161 18.94 -2.36 -10.88
C THR A 161 20.27 -2.14 -10.12
N GLN A 162 20.71 -3.18 -9.41
CA GLN A 162 22.07 -3.74 -9.25
C GLN A 162 23.28 -2.90 -8.78
N ALA A 163 24.11 -3.48 -7.89
CA ALA A 163 25.32 -4.25 -8.27
C ALA A 163 26.38 -4.40 -7.15
N GLY A 164 27.03 -5.58 -7.11
CA GLY A 164 28.38 -5.82 -6.55
C GLY A 164 28.41 -6.25 -5.08
N GLN A 165 28.91 -7.41 -4.68
CA GLN A 165 29.85 -8.37 -5.30
C GLN A 165 29.41 -9.81 -5.04
#